data_AF-A0A7L5ABB4-F1
#
_entry.id   AF-A0A7L5ABB4-F1
#
_cell.length_a   1.000
_cell.length_b   1.000
_cell.length_c   1.000
_cell.angle_alpha   90.00
_cell.angle_beta   90.00
_cell.angle_gamma   90.00
#
_symmetry.space_group_name_H-M   'P 1'
#
loop_
_entity.id
_entity.type
_entity.pdbx_description
1 polymer ?
#
loop_
_entity_poly.entity_id
_entity_poly.type
_entity_poly.pdbx_seq_one_letter_code
_entity_poly.pdbx_strand_id
1 'polypeptide(L)'
;MKCGALIFSLFASITCSHAQTPPKSISAAQLQTVISLPLDQAVKLRETYKGPLKSAYARQIALISKDCQAESDQGQQPYNICIGQANVQADRDYAIFYHNLQMLCHDQNQLTTLQAFEATWQMYKDSAIKATHASWPGGTGAPGFAGQVYLSLLRNHMRELDEIYGLNISQ
;
A
#
# COMPACT_ATOMS: atom_id res chain seq x y z
N MET A 1 -30.14 45.01 -30.65
CA MET A 1 -30.14 44.05 -29.53
C MET A 1 -29.18 42.93 -29.88
N LYS A 2 -28.02 42.88 -29.24
CA LYS A 2 -26.96 41.89 -29.51
C LYS A 2 -27.09 40.74 -28.50
N CYS A 3 -27.06 39.51 -29.03
CA CYS A 3 -26.90 38.27 -28.28
C CYS A 3 -25.64 38.31 -27.40
N GLY A 4 -25.75 37.73 -26.21
CA GLY A 4 -24.64 37.46 -25.32
C GLY A 4 -25.01 36.34 -24.35
N ALA A 5 -25.06 35.10 -24.85
CA ALA A 5 -25.19 33.93 -24.00
C ALA A 5 -23.83 33.70 -23.31
N LEU A 6 -23.76 33.99 -22.01
CA LEU A 6 -22.67 33.62 -21.13
C LEU A 6 -22.68 32.10 -20.95
N ILE A 7 -21.76 31.42 -21.64
CA ILE A 7 -21.45 30.01 -21.39
C ILE A 7 -20.62 29.96 -20.11
N PHE A 8 -21.25 29.60 -18.98
CA PHE A 8 -20.53 29.20 -17.78
C PHE A 8 -19.92 27.81 -18.02
N SER A 9 -18.61 27.78 -18.25
CA SER A 9 -17.84 26.54 -18.31
C SER A 9 -17.83 25.87 -16.94
N LEU A 10 -18.54 24.74 -16.81
CA LEU A 10 -18.33 23.81 -15.70
C LEU A 10 -16.91 23.22 -15.82
N PHE A 11 -16.01 23.66 -14.96
CA PHE A 11 -14.81 22.87 -14.65
C PHE A 11 -15.26 21.66 -13.85
N ALA A 12 -15.43 20.52 -14.52
CA ALA A 12 -15.51 19.23 -13.88
C ALA A 12 -14.14 18.95 -13.25
N SER A 13 -14.02 19.20 -11.95
CA SER A 13 -12.90 18.75 -11.13
C SER A 13 -12.86 17.22 -11.21
N ILE A 14 -11.98 16.68 -12.04
CA ILE A 14 -11.66 15.25 -12.04
C ILE A 14 -10.86 15.00 -10.75
N THR A 15 -11.56 14.81 -9.63
CA THR A 15 -10.99 14.13 -8.48
C THR A 15 -10.88 12.66 -8.87
N CYS A 16 -9.77 12.29 -9.51
CA CYS A 16 -9.34 10.90 -9.58
C CYS A 16 -8.96 10.44 -8.17
N SER A 17 -9.96 10.24 -7.33
CA SER A 17 -9.86 9.43 -6.13
C SER A 17 -9.51 8.02 -6.61
N HIS A 18 -8.22 7.70 -6.64
CA HIS A 18 -7.78 6.32 -6.76
C HIS A 18 -8.28 5.63 -5.50
N ALA A 19 -9.46 5.01 -5.60
CA ALA A 19 -9.99 4.18 -4.53
C ALA A 19 -9.01 3.02 -4.35
N GLN A 20 -8.20 3.12 -3.30
CA GLN A 20 -7.27 2.06 -2.94
C GLN A 20 -8.09 0.88 -2.47
N THR A 21 -8.05 -0.22 -3.23
CA THR A 21 -8.74 -1.44 -2.83
C THR A 21 -8.01 -2.01 -1.61
N PRO A 22 -8.70 -2.28 -0.49
CA PRO A 22 -8.07 -2.92 0.64
C PRO A 22 -7.47 -4.27 0.19
N PRO A 23 -6.31 -4.65 0.74
CA PRO A 23 -5.66 -5.89 0.35
C PRO A 23 -6.59 -7.08 0.64
N LYS A 24 -6.58 -8.07 -0.25
CA LYS A 24 -7.48 -9.21 -0.18
C LYS A 24 -7.12 -10.11 1.01
N SER A 25 -8.07 -10.28 1.93
CA SER A 25 -7.97 -11.25 3.01
C SER A 25 -8.12 -12.69 2.50
N ILE A 26 -7.28 -13.61 2.97
CA ILE A 26 -7.47 -15.04 2.73
C ILE A 26 -8.51 -15.60 3.72
N SER A 27 -9.23 -16.65 3.31
CA SER A 27 -10.15 -17.34 4.20
C SER A 27 -9.43 -18.31 5.13
N ALA A 28 -10.07 -18.67 6.24
CA ALA A 28 -9.61 -19.73 7.14
C ALA A 28 -9.37 -21.05 6.39
N ALA A 29 -10.23 -21.37 5.41
CA ALA A 29 -10.08 -22.56 4.60
C ALA A 29 -8.80 -22.53 3.74
N GLN A 30 -8.44 -21.37 3.17
CA GLN A 30 -7.20 -21.22 2.39
C GLN A 30 -5.95 -21.40 3.26
N LEU A 31 -5.96 -20.92 4.50
CA LEU A 31 -4.85 -21.17 5.41
C LEU A 31 -4.82 -22.65 5.85
N GLN A 32 -5.99 -23.23 6.10
CA GLN A 32 -6.12 -24.61 6.56
C GLN A 32 -5.52 -25.61 5.56
N THR A 33 -5.59 -25.34 4.25
CA THR A 33 -4.95 -26.19 3.24
C THR A 33 -3.44 -26.22 3.33
N VAL A 34 -2.81 -25.22 3.93
CA VAL A 34 -1.36 -25.21 4.18
C VAL A 34 -1.06 -25.91 5.50
N ILE A 35 -1.83 -25.60 6.55
CA ILE A 35 -1.63 -26.14 7.91
C ILE A 35 -1.86 -27.65 7.96
N SER A 36 -2.80 -28.19 7.17
CA SER A 36 -3.12 -29.63 7.19
C SER A 36 -2.13 -30.50 6.42
N LEU A 37 -1.11 -29.92 5.78
CA LEU A 37 -0.11 -30.69 5.04
C LEU A 37 0.85 -31.40 6.00
N PRO A 38 1.42 -32.56 5.60
CA PRO A 38 2.60 -33.12 6.23
C PRO A 38 3.72 -32.06 6.35
N LEU A 39 4.51 -32.12 7.42
CA LEU A 39 5.47 -31.07 7.76
C LEU A 39 6.43 -30.73 6.61
N ASP A 40 6.97 -31.75 5.92
CA ASP A 40 7.88 -31.58 4.79
C ASP A 40 7.22 -30.85 3.61
N GLN A 41 5.94 -31.14 3.34
CA GLN A 41 5.15 -30.47 2.30
C GLN A 41 4.76 -29.06 2.71
N ALA A 42 4.39 -28.86 3.98
CA ALA A 42 4.04 -27.55 4.52
C ALA A 42 5.23 -26.57 4.46
N VAL A 43 6.42 -27.03 4.86
CA VAL A 43 7.66 -26.24 4.78
C VAL A 43 7.95 -25.86 3.33
N LYS A 44 7.93 -26.83 2.41
CA LYS A 44 8.18 -26.59 0.98
C LYS A 44 7.20 -25.59 0.39
N LEU A 45 5.91 -25.66 0.75
CA LEU A 45 4.90 -24.73 0.27
C LEU A 45 5.11 -23.33 0.87
N ARG A 46 5.42 -23.22 2.16
CA ARG A 46 5.66 -21.92 2.83
C ARG A 46 6.85 -21.15 2.23
N GLU A 47 7.90 -21.85 1.80
CA GLU A 47 9.02 -21.21 1.08
C GLU A 47 8.57 -20.47 -0.19
N THR A 48 7.53 -20.97 -0.87
CA THR A 48 7.01 -20.31 -2.08
C THR A 48 6.37 -18.95 -1.79
N TYR A 49 5.91 -18.71 -0.57
CA TYR A 49 5.33 -17.43 -0.16
C TYR A 49 6.40 -16.44 0.33
N LYS A 50 7.51 -16.92 0.90
CA LYS A 50 8.59 -16.08 1.45
C LYS A 50 9.31 -15.26 0.37
N GLY A 51 9.64 -15.87 -0.77
CA GLY A 51 10.40 -15.20 -1.83
C GLY A 51 9.73 -13.93 -2.36
N PRO A 52 8.46 -14.01 -2.82
CA PRO A 52 7.69 -12.84 -3.26
C PRO A 52 7.50 -11.79 -2.15
N LEU A 53 7.22 -12.22 -0.91
CA LEU A 53 7.09 -11.34 0.24
C LEU A 53 8.35 -10.52 0.48
N LYS A 54 9.50 -11.19 0.63
CA LYS A 54 10.80 -10.54 0.87
C LYS A 54 11.18 -9.60 -0.26
N SER A 55 10.90 -9.98 -1.51
CA SER A 55 11.17 -9.15 -2.68
C SER A 55 10.31 -7.88 -2.70
N ALA A 56 9.01 -7.99 -2.38
CA ALA A 56 8.11 -6.85 -2.29
C ALA A 56 8.50 -5.89 -1.16
N TYR A 57 8.84 -6.45 0.02
CA TYR A 57 9.35 -5.68 1.15
C TYR A 57 10.65 -4.95 0.79
N ALA A 58 11.64 -5.67 0.25
CA ALA A 58 12.93 -5.08 -0.12
C ALA A 58 12.78 -3.92 -1.12
N ARG A 59 11.89 -4.04 -2.12
CA ARG A 59 11.60 -2.94 -3.05
C ARG A 59 11.05 -1.71 -2.33
N GLN A 60 10.15 -1.90 -1.37
CA GLN A 60 9.54 -0.76 -0.67
C GLN A 60 10.44 -0.11 0.37
N ILE A 61 11.32 -0.88 1.02
CA ILE A 61 12.23 -0.33 2.03
C ILE A 61 13.51 0.24 1.43
N ALA A 62 13.96 -0.27 0.27
CA ALA A 62 15.07 0.31 -0.49
C ALA A 62 14.75 1.71 -1.04
N LEU A 63 13.46 2.04 -1.19
CA LEU A 63 13.00 3.37 -1.58
C LEU A 63 13.01 4.31 -0.35
N ILE A 64 14.04 5.17 -0.28
CA ILE A 64 14.21 6.17 0.78
C ILE A 64 14.41 7.58 0.22
N SER A 65 13.79 8.53 0.93
CA SER A 65 13.99 10.00 0.89
C SER A 65 13.84 10.66 -0.49
N LYS A 66 12.64 11.21 -0.71
CA LYS A 66 12.25 12.00 -1.88
C LYS A 66 12.56 11.31 -3.22
N ASP A 67 12.11 10.07 -3.38
CA ASP A 67 12.29 9.23 -4.58
C ASP A 67 12.09 10.00 -5.89
N CYS A 68 11.17 10.97 -5.88
CA CYS A 68 10.80 11.76 -7.04
C CYS A 68 11.43 13.15 -7.13
N GLN A 69 12.16 13.61 -6.10
CA GLN A 69 12.74 14.96 -6.09
C GLN A 69 13.96 15.06 -6.99
N ALA A 70 14.89 14.10 -6.94
CA ALA A 70 16.07 14.13 -7.80
C ALA A 70 15.71 14.10 -9.29
N GLU A 71 14.76 13.24 -9.67
CA GLU A 71 14.26 13.14 -11.05
C GLU A 71 13.48 14.39 -11.47
N SER A 72 12.70 14.97 -10.56
CA SER A 72 11.99 16.24 -10.80
C SER A 72 12.94 17.42 -10.93
N ASP A 73 13.97 17.52 -10.08
CA ASP A 73 14.96 18.60 -10.10
C ASP A 73 15.82 18.53 -11.37
N GLN A 74 16.03 17.33 -11.91
CA GLN A 74 16.72 17.10 -13.18
C GLN A 74 15.80 17.22 -14.41
N GLY A 75 14.52 17.55 -14.22
CA GLY A 75 13.55 17.73 -15.30
C GLY A 75 13.18 16.44 -16.04
N GLN A 76 13.50 15.26 -15.49
CA GLN A 76 13.23 13.97 -16.12
C GLN A 76 11.73 13.65 -16.11
N GLN A 77 11.06 13.96 -15.00
CA GLN A 77 9.60 13.88 -14.89
C GLN A 77 9.04 14.78 -13.79
N PRO A 78 7.80 15.30 -13.93
CA PRO A 78 7.15 16.05 -12.86
C PRO A 78 6.99 15.25 -11.57
N TYR A 79 7.25 15.90 -10.43
CA TYR A 79 7.20 15.29 -9.09
C TYR A 79 5.90 14.51 -8.82
N ASN A 80 4.75 15.07 -9.19
CA ASN A 80 3.44 14.45 -8.98
C ASN A 80 3.22 13.19 -9.85
N ILE A 81 3.82 13.14 -11.05
CA ILE A 81 3.73 11.97 -11.92
C ILE A 81 4.54 10.82 -11.32
N CYS A 82 5.78 11.09 -10.93
CA CYS A 82 6.63 10.11 -10.26
C CYS A 82 5.97 9.56 -8.98
N ILE A 83 5.43 10.45 -8.13
CA ILE A 83 4.76 10.01 -6.90
C ILE A 83 3.52 9.16 -7.19
N GLY A 84 2.75 9.51 -8.23
CA GLY A 84 1.63 8.68 -8.66
C GLY A 84 2.06 7.26 -9.05
N GLN A 85 3.15 7.12 -9.81
CA GLN A 85 3.71 5.82 -10.18
C GLN A 85 4.25 5.05 -8.96
N ALA A 86 4.92 5.75 -8.04
CA ALA A 86 5.42 5.16 -6.80
C ALA A 86 4.28 4.62 -5.93
N ASN A 87 3.16 5.34 -5.83
CA ASN A 87 1.96 4.87 -5.11
C ASN A 87 1.40 3.58 -5.73
N VAL A 88 1.27 3.53 -7.06
CA VAL A 88 0.77 2.32 -7.76
C VAL A 88 1.72 1.14 -7.56
N GLN A 89 3.03 1.38 -7.54
CA GLN A 89 4.00 0.32 -7.24
C GLN A 89 3.90 -0.14 -5.79
N ALA A 90 3.77 0.80 -4.85
CA ALA A 90 3.59 0.50 -3.43
C ALA A 90 2.34 -0.33 -3.15
N ASP A 91 1.21 -0.01 -3.79
CA ASP A 91 -0.02 -0.79 -3.66
C ASP A 91 0.16 -2.24 -4.11
N ARG A 92 0.85 -2.44 -5.24
CA ARG A 92 1.14 -3.78 -5.79
C ARG A 92 2.07 -4.56 -4.87
N ASP A 93 3.15 -3.94 -4.42
CA ASP A 93 4.10 -4.59 -3.52
C ASP A 93 3.46 -4.92 -2.17
N TYR A 94 2.64 -4.02 -1.63
CA TYR A 94 1.91 -4.25 -0.40
C TYR A 94 0.90 -5.39 -0.51
N ALA A 95 0.15 -5.46 -1.61
CA ALA A 95 -0.77 -6.57 -1.86
C ALA A 95 -0.04 -7.93 -1.93
N ILE A 96 1.13 -7.97 -2.59
CA ILE A 96 1.98 -9.17 -2.63
C ILE A 96 2.46 -9.51 -1.22
N PHE A 97 3.05 -8.53 -0.52
CA PHE A 97 3.58 -8.72 0.82
C PHE A 97 2.53 -9.25 1.78
N TYR A 98 1.39 -8.56 1.90
CA TYR A 98 0.35 -8.89 2.86
C TYR A 98 -0.37 -10.21 2.54
N HIS A 99 -0.61 -10.50 1.26
CA HIS A 99 -1.17 -11.80 0.88
C HIS A 99 -0.27 -12.96 1.30
N ASN A 100 1.02 -12.87 0.98
CA ASN A 100 1.98 -13.91 1.33
C ASN A 100 2.20 -14.00 2.85
N LEU A 101 2.15 -12.88 3.57
CA LEU A 101 2.25 -12.86 5.02
C LEU A 101 1.11 -13.65 5.68
N GLN A 102 -0.12 -13.48 5.20
CA GLN A 102 -1.27 -14.25 5.68
C GLN A 102 -1.08 -15.76 5.49
N MET A 103 -0.46 -16.18 4.39
CA MET A 103 -0.18 -17.59 4.10
C MET A 103 0.93 -18.18 5.00
N LEU A 104 1.71 -17.33 5.67
CA LEU A 104 2.74 -17.72 6.63
C LEU A 104 2.23 -17.80 8.07
N CYS A 105 0.95 -17.48 8.32
CA CYS A 105 0.37 -17.64 9.66
C CYS A 105 0.41 -19.10 10.11
N HIS A 106 0.67 -19.32 11.40
CA HIS A 106 0.80 -20.66 11.99
C HIS A 106 -0.55 -21.31 12.25
N ASP A 107 -1.53 -20.49 12.59
CA ASP A 107 -2.89 -20.92 12.93
C ASP A 107 -3.91 -19.84 12.59
N GLN A 108 -5.18 -20.19 12.80
CA GLN A 108 -6.31 -19.31 12.53
C GLN A 108 -6.34 -18.09 13.47
N ASN A 109 -5.83 -18.22 14.69
CA ASN A 109 -5.80 -17.12 15.65
C ASN A 109 -4.83 -16.03 15.16
N GLN A 110 -3.60 -16.41 14.78
CA GLN A 110 -2.62 -15.49 14.21
C GLN A 110 -3.13 -14.81 12.95
N LEU A 111 -3.80 -15.56 12.04
CA LEU A 111 -4.41 -14.98 10.84
C LEU A 111 -5.50 -13.95 11.19
N THR A 112 -6.37 -14.29 12.15
CA THR A 112 -7.47 -13.41 12.55
C THR A 112 -6.95 -12.14 13.22
N THR A 113 -5.92 -12.26 14.06
CA THR A 113 -5.23 -11.11 14.67
C THR A 113 -4.56 -10.23 13.61
N LEU A 114 -3.87 -10.81 12.63
CA LEU A 114 -3.27 -10.07 11.51
C LEU A 114 -4.34 -9.30 10.74
N GLN A 115 -5.45 -9.95 10.39
CA GLN A 115 -6.54 -9.35 9.64
C GLN A 115 -7.27 -8.25 10.41
N ALA A 116 -7.43 -8.41 11.72
CA ALA A 116 -7.98 -7.37 12.58
C ALA A 116 -7.04 -6.15 12.67
N PHE A 117 -5.74 -6.40 12.86
CA PHE A 117 -4.72 -5.35 12.88
C PHE A 117 -4.71 -4.58 11.55
N GLU A 118 -4.79 -5.27 10.42
CA GLU A 118 -4.89 -4.66 9.10
C GLU A 118 -6.13 -3.79 8.93
N ALA A 119 -7.29 -4.27 9.36
CA ALA A 119 -8.52 -3.48 9.31
C ALA A 119 -8.41 -2.19 10.13
N THR A 120 -7.79 -2.26 11.32
CA THR A 120 -7.50 -1.05 12.12
C THR A 120 -6.53 -0.11 11.42
N TRP A 121 -5.46 -0.64 10.83
CA TRP A 121 -4.50 0.17 10.09
C TRP A 121 -5.13 0.87 8.88
N GLN A 122 -5.98 0.21 8.11
CA GLN A 122 -6.69 0.83 6.98
C GLN A 122 -7.54 2.02 7.43
N MET A 123 -8.26 1.90 8.56
CA MET A 123 -9.01 3.02 9.13
C MET A 123 -8.11 4.18 9.56
N TYR A 124 -6.97 3.88 10.19
CA TYR A 124 -5.97 4.88 10.56
C TYR A 124 -5.41 5.59 9.33
N LYS A 125 -4.97 4.84 8.32
CA LYS A 125 -4.45 5.34 7.05
C LYS A 125 -5.45 6.27 6.38
N ASP A 126 -6.70 5.86 6.24
CA ASP A 126 -7.76 6.68 5.64
C ASP A 126 -7.95 8.01 6.39
N SER A 127 -7.89 7.96 7.72
CA SER A 127 -8.01 9.14 8.58
C SER A 127 -6.81 10.07 8.44
N ALA A 128 -5.59 9.52 8.39
CA ALA A 128 -4.36 10.26 8.18
C ALA A 128 -4.31 10.95 6.81
N ILE A 129 -4.77 10.27 5.74
CA ILE A 129 -4.86 10.87 4.40
C ILE A 129 -5.91 11.99 4.35
N LYS A 130 -7.08 11.81 4.99
CA LYS A 130 -8.07 12.90 5.13
C LYS A 130 -7.49 14.11 5.86
N ALA A 131 -6.79 13.90 6.98
CA ALA A 131 -6.12 14.96 7.72
C ALA A 131 -5.04 15.66 6.87
N THR A 132 -4.30 14.89 6.07
CA THR A 132 -3.28 15.41 5.14
C THR A 132 -3.91 16.35 4.09
N HIS A 133 -5.02 15.94 3.47
CA HIS A 133 -5.75 16.80 2.53
C HIS A 133 -6.32 18.05 3.19
N ALA A 134 -6.88 17.93 4.41
CA ALA A 134 -7.43 19.05 5.15
C ALA A 134 -6.36 20.07 5.56
N SER A 135 -5.14 19.62 5.81
CA SER A 135 -4.01 20.47 6.21
C SER A 135 -3.45 21.29 5.03
N TRP A 136 -3.78 20.94 3.78
CA TRP A 136 -3.28 21.62 2.59
C TRP A 136 -4.35 21.81 1.51
N PRO A 137 -5.37 22.65 1.75
CA PRO A 137 -6.43 22.88 0.77
C PRO A 137 -5.90 23.68 -0.43
N GLY A 138 -6.00 23.12 -1.64
CA GLY A 138 -5.94 23.89 -2.89
C GLY A 138 -4.56 24.28 -3.44
N GLY A 139 -3.46 23.74 -2.92
CA GLY A 139 -2.12 23.95 -3.49
C GLY A 139 -1.78 22.97 -4.62
N THR A 140 -1.03 23.40 -5.64
CA THR A 140 -0.54 22.52 -6.74
C THR A 140 0.39 21.41 -6.25
N GLY A 141 1.03 21.59 -5.09
CA GLY A 141 1.83 20.56 -4.40
C GLY A 141 1.04 19.59 -3.54
N ALA A 142 -0.25 19.85 -3.27
CA ALA A 142 -1.06 19.05 -2.35
C ALA A 142 -1.19 17.56 -2.77
N PRO A 143 -1.35 17.20 -4.05
CA PRO A 143 -1.38 15.80 -4.47
C PRO A 143 -0.03 15.09 -4.25
N GLY A 144 1.09 15.78 -4.51
CA GLY A 144 2.43 15.24 -4.31
C GLY A 144 2.73 15.00 -2.83
N PHE A 145 2.33 15.94 -1.96
CA PHE A 145 2.47 15.78 -0.51
C PHE A 145 1.58 14.63 0.03
N ALA A 146 0.32 14.56 -0.39
CA ALA A 146 -0.56 13.44 0.00
C ALA A 146 0.00 12.08 -0.40
N GLY A 147 0.59 11.98 -1.60
CA GLY A 147 1.27 10.76 -2.03
C GLY A 147 2.53 10.44 -1.22
N GLN A 148 3.34 11.43 -0.85
CA GLN A 148 4.48 11.21 0.06
C GLN A 148 4.04 10.66 1.42
N VAL A 149 2.97 11.23 2.00
CA VAL A 149 2.42 10.77 3.28
C VAL A 149 1.91 9.34 3.14
N TYR A 150 1.18 9.04 2.06
CA TYR A 150 0.72 7.68 1.77
C TYR A 150 1.87 6.66 1.74
N LEU A 151 2.92 6.93 0.97
CA LEU A 151 4.09 6.05 0.87
C LEU A 151 4.75 5.85 2.22
N SER A 152 4.86 6.91 3.02
CA SER A 152 5.46 6.84 4.35
C SER A 152 4.65 5.94 5.29
N LEU A 153 3.33 6.11 5.31
CA LEU A 153 2.42 5.28 6.12
C LEU A 153 2.50 3.80 5.73
N LEU A 154 2.46 3.51 4.43
CA LEU A 154 2.50 2.13 3.92
C LEU A 154 3.86 1.46 4.19
N ARG A 155 4.98 2.17 3.95
CA ARG A 155 6.32 1.62 4.22
C ARG A 155 6.55 1.37 5.70
N ASN A 156 6.08 2.27 6.58
CA ASN A 156 6.16 2.08 8.02
C ASN A 156 5.36 0.85 8.45
N HIS A 157 4.14 0.70 7.97
CA HIS A 157 3.31 -0.48 8.27
C HIS A 157 3.95 -1.78 7.79
N MET A 158 4.56 -1.79 6.61
CA MET A 158 5.32 -2.95 6.14
C MET A 158 6.49 -3.31 7.08
N ARG A 159 7.22 -2.31 7.62
CA ARG A 159 8.28 -2.56 8.60
C ARG A 159 7.73 -3.11 9.91
N GLU A 160 6.65 -2.53 10.42
CA GLU A 160 5.98 -3.01 11.63
C GLU A 160 5.54 -4.47 11.48
N LEU A 161 4.94 -4.83 10.35
CA LEU A 161 4.55 -6.21 10.04
C LEU A 161 5.77 -7.14 9.90
N ASP A 162 6.83 -6.70 9.25
CA ASP A 162 8.08 -7.47 9.13
C ASP A 162 8.73 -7.72 10.50
N GLU A 163 8.67 -6.74 11.42
CA GLU A 163 9.16 -6.88 12.79
C GLU A 163 8.29 -7.85 13.62
N ILE A 164 6.97 -7.67 13.61
CA ILE A 164 6.03 -8.50 14.39
C ILE A 164 6.06 -9.96 13.92
N TYR A 165 6.12 -10.19 12.60
CA TYR A 165 6.05 -11.51 11.99
C TYR A 165 7.40 -12.02 11.47
N GLY A 166 8.51 -11.39 11.87
CA GLY A 166 9.85 -11.72 11.39
C GLY A 166 10.23 -13.18 11.61
N LEU A 167 9.74 -13.81 12.67
CA LEU A 167 9.90 -15.25 12.90
C LEU A 167 9.19 -16.09 11.83
N ASN A 168 7.94 -15.77 11.48
CA ASN A 168 7.21 -16.45 10.41
C ASN A 168 7.89 -16.27 9.03
N ILE A 169 8.63 -15.17 8.84
CA ILE A 169 9.33 -14.82 7.59
C ILE A 169 10.72 -15.48 7.51
N SER A 170 11.37 -15.70 8.65
CA SER A 170 12.73 -16.23 8.77
C SER A 170 12.81 -17.75 8.94
N GLN A 171 11.87 -18.36 9.66
CA GLN A 171 11.75 -19.82 9.86
C GLN A 171 11.08 -20.46 8.67
#